data_AF-A0A3D4ECG2-F1
#
_entry.id   AF-A0A3D4ECG2-F1
#
_cell.length_a   1.000
_cell.length_b   1.000
_cell.length_c   1.000
_cell.angle_alpha   90.00
_cell.angle_beta   90.00
_cell.angle_gamma   90.00
#
_symmetry.space_group_name_H-M   'P 1'
#
loop_
_entity.id
_entity.type
_entity.pdbx_description
1 polymer ?
#
loop_
_entity_poly.entity_id
_entity_poly.type
_entity_poly.pdbx_seq_one_letter_code
_entity_poly.pdbx_strand_id
1 'polypeptide(L)' 'MAAISETVRVKVRFSEVDPIRMVWHGNYIKYLEDAREAFG' A
#
# COMPACT_ATOMS: atom_id res chain seq x y z
N MET A 1 -3.06 7.44 -26.52
CA MET A 1 -3.88 7.20 -25.32
C MET A 1 -3.07 7.67 -24.12
N ALA A 2 -3.65 8.47 -23.23
CA ALA A 2 -3.00 8.81 -21.97
C ALA A 2 -2.96 7.57 -21.07
N ALA A 3 -1.85 7.33 -20.39
CA ALA A 3 -1.79 6.30 -19.37
C ALA A 3 -2.68 6.71 -18.18
N ILE A 4 -3.53 5.80 -17.72
CA ILE A 4 -4.36 5.99 -16.52
C ILE A 4 -3.65 5.39 -15.31
N SER A 5 -3.77 6.05 -14.17
CA SER A 5 -3.13 5.64 -12.91
C SER A 5 -3.94 6.14 -11.72
N GLU A 6 -3.95 5.40 -10.62
CA GLU A 6 -4.56 5.79 -9.35
C GLU A 6 -3.51 5.79 -8.24
N THR A 7 -3.71 6.59 -7.19
CA THR A 7 -2.80 6.64 -6.04
C THR A 7 -3.57 6.87 -4.75
N VAL A 8 -3.40 5.96 -3.79
CA VAL A 8 -4.05 6.04 -2.48
C VAL A 8 -3.06 6.43 -1.38
N ARG A 9 -3.54 7.17 -0.39
CA ARG A 9 -2.77 7.46 0.84
C ARG A 9 -3.11 6.42 1.89
N VAL A 10 -2.12 5.61 2.27
CA VAL A 10 -2.27 4.58 3.31
C VAL A 10 -1.68 5.07 4.63
N LYS A 11 -2.43 4.89 5.72
CA LYS A 11 -1.94 5.11 7.08
C LYS A 11 -1.32 3.82 7.62
N VAL A 12 0.02 3.80 7.72
CA VAL A 12 0.75 2.68 8.32
C VAL A 12 0.40 2.56 9.80
N ARG A 13 0.01 1.36 10.23
CA ARG A 13 -0.31 1.01 11.61
C ARG A 13 0.94 0.48 12.31
N PHE A 14 0.98 0.64 13.64
CA PHE A 14 2.09 0.13 14.45
C PHE A 14 2.31 -1.38 14.26
N SER A 15 1.24 -2.17 14.11
CA SER A 15 1.31 -3.62 13.89
C SER A 15 1.87 -4.04 12.52
N GLU A 16 2.04 -3.11 11.59
CA GLU A 16 2.59 -3.37 10.25
C GLU A 16 4.11 -3.14 10.18
N VAL A 17 4.68 -2.61 11.26
CA VAL A 17 6.10 -2.27 11.38
C VAL A 17 6.85 -3.41 12.07
N ASP A 18 8.03 -3.76 11.55
CA ASP A 18 8.89 -4.80 12.06
C ASP A 18 9.89 -4.28 13.12
N PRO A 19 10.70 -5.17 13.76
CA PRO A 19 11.67 -4.74 14.77
C PRO A 19 12.75 -3.77 14.27
N ILE A 20 12.99 -3.69 12.95
CA ILE A 20 13.95 -2.74 12.36
C ILE A 20 13.30 -1.39 12.03
N ARG A 21 12.06 -1.17 12.47
CA ARG A 21 11.28 0.08 12.29
C ARG A 21 10.94 0.37 10.83
N MET A 22 10.79 -0.68 10.01
CA MET A 22 10.31 -0.57 8.65
C MET A 22 8.98 -1.31 8.50
N VAL A 23 8.21 -0.98 7.46
CA VAL A 23 7.03 -1.79 7.15
C VAL A 23 7.49 -3.18 6.73
N TRP A 24 6.92 -4.20 7.35
CA TRP A 24 7.20 -5.58 6.97
C TRP A 24 6.71 -5.86 5.54
N HIS A 25 7.57 -6.48 4.72
CA HIS A 25 7.38 -6.57 3.27
C HIS A 25 6.07 -7.26 2.83
N GLY A 26 5.51 -8.20 3.60
CA GLY A 26 4.25 -8.82 3.21
C GLY A 26 3.00 -7.95 3.46
N ASN A 27 3.15 -6.76 4.05
CA ASN A 27 2.08 -5.75 4.02
C ASN A 27 2.02 -5.01 2.67
N TYR A 28 3.04 -5.08 1.81
CA TYR A 28 3.05 -4.34 0.55
C TYR A 28 1.96 -4.79 -0.42
N ILE A 29 1.68 -6.10 -0.47
CA ILE A 29 0.60 -6.64 -1.31
C ILE A 29 -0.73 -6.00 -0.93
N LYS A 30 -1.00 -5.82 0.36
CA LYS A 30 -2.21 -5.17 0.84
C LYS A 30 -2.33 -3.72 0.35
N TYR A 31 -1.24 -2.94 0.41
CA TYR A 31 -1.29 -1.54 -0.03
C TYR A 31 -1.47 -1.40 -1.56
N LEU A 32 -0.90 -2.32 -2.32
CA LEU A 32 -1.11 -2.39 -3.77
C LEU A 32 -2.56 -2.79 -4.09
N GLU A 33 -3.12 -3.69 -3.30
CA GLU A 33 -4.52 -4.11 -3.44
C GLU A 33 -5.48 -2.96 -3.13
N ASP A 34 -5.22 -2.16 -2.08
CA ASP A 34 -6.01 -0.96 -1.77
C ASP A 34 -6.01 0.02 -2.97
N ALA A 35 -4.86 0.20 -3.64
CA ALA A 35 -4.76 1.03 -4.84
C ALA A 35 -5.48 0.42 -6.05
N ARG A 36 -5.41 -0.91 -6.19
CA ARG A 36 -6.11 -1.66 -7.24
C ARG A 36 -7.63 -1.56 -7.07
N GLU A 37 -8.14 -1.69 -5.86
CA GLU A 37 -9.56 -1.53 -5.55
C GLU A 37 -10.04 -0.09 -5.77
N ALA A 38 -9.22 0.92 -5.44
CA ALA A 38 -9.54 2.32 -5.71
C ALA A 38 -9.55 2.66 -7.21
N PHE A 39 -8.75 1.95 -8.01
CA PHE A 39 -8.68 2.13 -9.46
C PHE A 39 -9.95 1.64 -10.18
N GLY A 40 -10.64 0.62 -9.63
CA GLY A 40 -11.85 0.01 -10.18
C GLY A 40 -11.62 -1.39 -10.72
#